data_AF-A0A930AR57-F1
#
_entry.id   AF-A0A930AR57-F1
#
_cell.length_a   1.000
_cell.length_b   1.000
_cell.length_c   1.000
_cell.angle_alpha   90.00
_cell.angle_beta   90.00
_cell.angle_gamma   90.00
#
_symmetry.space_group_name_H-M   'P 1'
#
loop_
_entity.id
_entity.type
_entity.pdbx_description
1 polymer ?
#
loop_
_entity_poly.entity_id
_entity_poly.type
_entity_poly.pdbx_seq_one_letter_code
_entity_poly.pdbx_strand_id
1 'polypeptide(L)' 'VYLVSPINSKKYTFILSFSDEDNYKKIRSEIYNNRDKIIVIAGKWESSGEYNKFTSKVYGTKQVAIIK' A
#
# COMPACT_ATOMS: atom_id res chain seq x y z
N VAL A 1 2.62 -1.31 15.99
CA VAL A 1 1.39 -1.96 15.48
C VAL A 1 1.46 -1.93 13.97
N TYR A 2 1.24 -3.05 13.29
CA TYR A 2 1.17 -3.12 11.82
C TYR A 2 -0.14 -3.81 11.42
N LEU A 3 -0.73 -3.39 10.29
CA LEU A 3 -1.95 -3.98 9.73
C LEU A 3 -1.59 -4.98 8.65
N VAL A 4 -2.23 -6.14 8.67
CA VAL A 4 -2.07 -7.18 7.63
C VAL A 4 -3.44 -7.52 7.09
N SER A 5 -3.57 -7.55 5.77
CA SER A 5 -4.76 -8.08 5.09
C SER A 5 -4.31 -8.92 3.91
N PRO A 6 -4.94 -10.08 3.67
CA PRO A 6 -4.83 -10.75 2.38
C PRO A 6 -5.30 -9.80 1.27
N ILE A 7 -4.61 -9.80 0.13
CA ILE A 7 -4.94 -8.94 -1.02
C ILE A 7 -6.37 -9.18 -1.53
N ASN A 8 -6.88 -10.40 -1.40
CA ASN A 8 -8.25 -10.76 -1.82
C ASN A 8 -9.30 -10.59 -0.72
N SER A 9 -8.92 -10.11 0.47
CA SER A 9 -9.87 -9.88 1.56
C SER A 9 -10.62 -8.57 1.35
N LYS A 10 -11.94 -8.60 1.53
CA LYS A 10 -12.79 -7.39 1.55
C LYS A 10 -12.84 -6.71 2.92
N LYS A 11 -12.11 -7.23 3.93
CA LYS A 11 -12.19 -6.75 5.31
C LYS A 11 -11.57 -5.36 5.49
N TYR A 12 -10.48 -5.07 4.80
CA TYR A 12 -9.73 -3.82 4.89
C TYR A 12 -9.46 -3.25 3.51
N THR A 13 -9.50 -1.93 3.39
CA THR A 13 -9.05 -1.22 2.18
C THR A 13 -7.85 -0.35 2.54
N PHE A 14 -6.76 -0.51 1.80
CA PHE A 14 -5.57 0.32 1.93
C PHE A 14 -5.48 1.24 0.71
N ILE A 15 -5.46 2.55 0.95
CA ILE A 15 -5.40 3.59 -0.06
C ILE A 15 -4.01 4.20 -0.03
N LEU A 16 -3.30 4.15 -1.14
CA LEU A 16 -2.00 4.77 -1.29
C LEU A 16 -2.18 6.06 -2.09
N SER A 17 -1.84 7.19 -1.49
CA SER A 17 -1.91 8.50 -2.12
C SER A 17 -0.52 8.91 -2.59
N PHE A 18 -0.42 9.35 -3.85
CA PHE A 18 0.82 9.77 -4.49
C PHE A 18 0.68 11.20 -4.98
N SER A 19 1.73 12.00 -4.83
CA SER A 19 1.81 13.34 -5.42
C SER A 19 2.55 13.36 -6.76
N ASP A 20 3.31 12.30 -7.05
CA ASP A 20 4.16 12.17 -8.24
C ASP A 20 3.69 10.99 -9.10
N GLU A 21 3.42 11.24 -10.38
CA GLU A 21 2.84 10.25 -11.29
C GLU A 21 3.83 9.12 -11.63
N ASP A 22 5.11 9.43 -11.75
CA ASP A 22 6.14 8.43 -12.08
C ASP A 22 6.33 7.44 -10.94
N ASN A 23 6.34 7.92 -9.70
CA ASN A 23 6.34 7.10 -8.50
C ASN A 23 5.10 6.22 -8.43
N TYR A 24 3.92 6.77 -8.72
CA TYR A 24 2.68 5.99 -8.79
C TYR A 24 2.80 4.85 -9.80
N LYS A 25 3.23 5.14 -11.04
CA LYS A 25 3.34 4.12 -12.09
C LYS A 25 4.33 3.00 -11.72
N LYS A 26 5.49 3.35 -11.17
CA LYS A 26 6.52 2.40 -10.75
C LYS A 26 6.02 1.49 -9.63
N ILE A 27 5.53 2.09 -8.55
CA ILE A 27 5.07 1.35 -7.36
C ILE A 27 3.83 0.50 -7.67
N ARG A 28 2.89 1.05 -8.46
CA ARG A 28 1.75 0.28 -8.95
C ARG A 28 2.22 -0.98 -9.66
N SER A 29 3.15 -0.85 -10.60
CA SER A 29 3.68 -1.98 -11.36
C SER A 29 4.36 -3.02 -10.46
N GLU A 30 5.17 -2.58 -9.49
CA GLU A 30 5.80 -3.48 -8.51
C GLU A 30 4.77 -4.27 -7.68
N ILE A 31 3.72 -3.61 -7.20
CA ILE A 31 2.65 -4.24 -6.42
C ILE A 31 1.91 -5.29 -7.25
N TYR A 32 1.47 -4.93 -8.46
CA TYR A 32 0.69 -5.83 -9.32
C TYR A 32 1.51 -7.06 -9.76
N ASN A 33 2.81 -6.87 -10.04
CA ASN A 33 3.71 -7.96 -10.45
C ASN A 33 4.08 -8.91 -9.30
N ASN A 34 3.77 -8.56 -8.05
CA ASN A 34 4.10 -9.36 -6.86
C ASN A 34 2.88 -9.61 -5.97
N ARG A 35 1.67 -9.63 -6.55
CA ARG A 35 0.42 -9.77 -5.76
C ARG A 35 0.30 -11.09 -4.99
N ASP A 36 1.08 -12.09 -5.37
CA ASP A 36 1.15 -13.40 -4.73
C ASP A 36 2.06 -13.39 -3.48
N LYS A 37 2.84 -12.32 -3.29
CA LYS A 37 3.80 -12.16 -2.19
C LYS A 37 3.29 -11.23 -1.11
N ILE A 38 4.00 -11.20 0.01
CA ILE A 38 3.76 -10.22 1.07
C ILE A 38 4.36 -8.89 0.65
N ILE A 39 3.52 -7.87 0.59
CA ILE A 39 3.90 -6.49 0.27
C ILE A 39 3.79 -5.65 1.54
N VAL A 40 4.89 -5.03 1.93
CA VAL A 40 4.97 -4.13 3.08
C VAL A 40 5.12 -2.70 2.58
N ILE A 41 4.24 -1.81 3.05
CA ILE A 41 4.31 -0.38 2.74
C ILE A 41 4.49 0.41 4.03
N ALA A 42 5.67 0.98 4.17
CA ALA A 42 6.05 1.85 5.27
C ALA A 42 5.49 3.25 5.07
N GLY A 43 4.93 3.82 6.13
CA GLY A 43 4.37 5.17 6.09
C GLY A 43 3.55 5.47 7.33
N LYS A 44 3.13 6.74 7.42
CA LYS A 44 2.12 7.14 8.39
C LYS A 44 0.77 6.67 7.87
N TRP A 45 0.16 5.71 8.55
CA TRP A 45 -1.18 5.21 8.24
C TRP A 45 -2.21 5.95 9.08
N GLU A 46 -3.22 6.47 8.41
CA GLU A 46 -4.31 7.22 9.03
C GLU A 46 -5.65 6.62 8.59
N SER A 47 -6.68 6.79 9.42
CA SER A 47 -8.04 6.46 9.01
C SER A 47 -8.44 7.35 7.83
N SER A 48 -9.10 6.78 6.81
CA SER A 48 -9.66 7.59 5.73
C SER A 48 -10.99 8.26 6.09
N GLY A 49 -11.47 8.10 7.33
CA GLY A 49 -12.80 8.53 7.77
C GLY A 49 -13.92 7.52 7.51
N GLU A 50 -13.62 6.42 6.79
CA GLU A 50 -14.55 5.32 6.55
C GLU A 50 -14.12 4.06 7.32
N TYR A 51 -15.11 3.22 7.67
CA TYR A 51 -14.86 2.00 8.43
C TYR A 51 -13.90 1.06 7.68
N ASN A 52 -12.85 0.60 8.38
CA ASN A 52 -11.81 -0.30 7.87
C ASN A 52 -11.07 0.18 6.60
N LYS A 53 -11.06 1.49 6.35
CA LYS A 53 -10.28 2.09 5.28
C LYS A 53 -9.16 2.94 5.86
N PHE A 54 -7.95 2.68 5.39
CA PHE A 54 -6.74 3.34 5.84
C PHE A 54 -6.01 3.94 4.65
N THR A 55 -5.47 5.14 4.84
CA THR A 55 -4.71 5.84 3.81
C THR A 55 -3.29 6.15 4.27
N SER A 56 -2.36 6.16 3.32
CA SER A 56 -0.99 6.61 3.56
C SER A 56 -0.45 7.36 2.35
N LYS A 57 0.38 8.38 2.60
CA LYS A 57 1.12 9.09 1.56
C LYS A 57 2.41 8.32 1.23
N VAL A 58 2.62 8.10 -0.06
CA VAL A 58 3.80 7.43 -0.59
C VAL A 58 4.62 8.42 -1.41
N TYR A 59 5.87 8.58 -1.00
CA TYR A 59 6.83 9.53 -1.56
C TYR A 59 7.84 8.85 -2.50
N GLY A 60 7.97 7.53 -2.44
CA GLY A 60 8.86 6.80 -3.34
C GLY A 60 9.00 5.32 -3.01
N THR A 61 9.77 4.62 -3.83
CA THR A 61 9.92 3.14 -3.79
C THR A 61 10.59 2.63 -2.52
N LYS A 62 11.38 3.46 -1.82
CA LYS A 62 11.98 3.10 -0.52
C LYS A 62 10.97 2.75 0.56
N GLN A 63 9.71 3.17 0.40
CA GLN A 63 8.62 2.82 1.31
C GLN A 63 7.98 1.45 1.00
N VAL A 64 8.35 0.81 -0.11
CA VAL A 64 7.77 -0.45 -0.56
C VAL A 64 8.80 -1.56 -0.42
N ALA A 65 8.42 -2.64 0.26
CA ALA A 65 9.23 -3.84 0.38
C ALA A 65 8.40 -5.08 -0.02
N ILE A 66 8.99 -5.93 -0.85
CA ILE A 66 8.41 -7.21 -1.25
C ILE A 66 9.19 -8.30 -0.51
N ILE A 67 8.49 -9.04 0.35
CA ILE A 67 9.08 -10.14 1.12
C ILE A 67 8.93 -11.43 0.32
N LYS A 68 10.03 -12.19 0.22
CA LYS A 68 10.07 -13.49 -0.47
C LYS A 68 9.47 -14.59 0.40
#